data_AF-A0A5J4XS00-F1
#
_entry.id   AF-A0A5J4XS00-F1
#
_cell.length_a   1.000
_cell.length_b   1.000
_cell.length_c   1.000
_cell.angle_alpha   90.00
_cell.angle_beta   90.00
_cell.angle_gamma   90.00
#
_symmetry.space_group_name_H-M   'P 1'
#
loop_
_entity.id
_entity.type
_entity.pdbx_description
1 polymer ?
#
loop_
_entity_poly.entity_id
_entity_poly.type
_entity_poly.pdbx_seq_one_letter_code
_entity_poly.pdbx_strand_id
1 'polypeptide(L)'
;MTSFSRIPDPLQEKVFAAVPTSAHPEALLHLACVNKAFAAQLRQPSADVWWEAAWASAKRMRPAAATEEQKANPALSFKTRDKLRLAGFNGCMLCGAKSIRKVYWEFSIRCCKDCLIEHSLAENTLKHTFKLQLSTFQHLPHREVQMYKPHAGSFTFNTYWKPHLLPILQEEYGVQSFEEYTQHQKQQEQVKETKRQDRKDLLQEWCRQDSIDLSEADRYSSIYRRNCHLAVPLKRKGYEQLLPRITEEINQGCAEAEAKLKRQKLPDRLFRLLEPSSSKTIPEPSSKPQQHRTSSGKPGTAARQSFAKKDLICPKCGGSRLFSTQGLADHTKAKHS
;
A
#
# COMPACT_ATOMS: atom_id res chain seq x y z
N MET A 1 28.27 -37.48 -7.23
CA MET A 1 28.07 -36.29 -6.40
C MET A 1 28.80 -36.50 -5.09
N THR A 2 30.08 -36.14 -5.04
CA THR A 2 30.94 -36.28 -3.86
C THR A 2 30.86 -35.00 -3.03
N SER A 3 30.28 -35.11 -1.83
CA SER A 3 30.28 -34.05 -0.83
C SER A 3 31.70 -33.89 -0.27
N PHE A 4 32.40 -32.84 -0.69
CA PHE A 4 33.62 -32.40 -0.02
C PHE A 4 33.24 -31.75 1.30
N SER A 5 33.21 -32.54 2.36
CA SER A 5 33.31 -32.07 3.74
C SER A 5 34.66 -31.38 3.89
N ARG A 6 34.70 -30.04 3.87
CA ARG A 6 35.90 -29.29 4.24
C ARG A 6 36.17 -29.57 5.73
N ILE A 7 37.20 -30.35 5.99
CA ILE A 7 37.79 -30.49 7.33
C ILE A 7 38.21 -29.07 7.75
N PRO A 8 37.73 -28.55 8.90
CA PRO A 8 38.20 -27.27 9.42
C PRO A 8 39.70 -27.40 9.71
N ASP A 9 40.49 -26.47 9.20
CA ASP A 9 41.92 -26.43 9.44
C ASP A 9 42.17 -26.23 10.95
N PRO A 10 42.87 -27.12 11.65
CA PRO A 10 43.11 -27.01 13.10
C PRO A 10 43.89 -25.75 13.50
N LEU A 11 44.52 -25.07 12.54
CA LEU A 11 45.10 -23.73 12.73
C LEU A 11 44.04 -22.63 12.82
N GLN A 12 42.89 -22.77 12.17
CA GLN A 12 41.78 -21.80 12.31
C GLN A 12 41.22 -21.85 13.73
N GLU A 13 40.91 -23.02 14.29
CA GLU A 13 40.38 -23.13 15.66
C GLU A 13 41.30 -22.49 16.71
N LYS A 14 42.63 -22.65 16.58
CA LYS A 14 43.60 -22.10 17.54
C LYS A 14 43.80 -20.59 17.42
N VAL A 15 43.73 -20.02 16.21
CA VAL A 15 43.78 -18.56 16.02
C VAL A 15 42.48 -17.90 16.48
N PHE A 16 41.35 -18.60 16.41
CA PHE A 16 40.05 -18.07 16.81
C PHE A 16 39.75 -18.23 18.31
N ALA A 17 40.23 -19.27 19.01
CA ALA A 17 40.13 -19.34 20.47
C ALA A 17 40.83 -18.18 21.20
N ALA A 18 41.71 -17.45 20.50
CA ALA A 18 42.45 -16.30 20.96
C ALA A 18 41.86 -14.94 20.52
N VAL A 19 40.63 -14.90 19.96
CA VAL A 19 39.97 -13.59 19.78
C VAL A 19 39.79 -13.01 21.17
N PRO A 20 40.39 -11.85 21.48
CA PRO A 20 40.44 -11.37 22.83
C PRO A 20 39.02 -11.11 23.31
N THR A 21 38.62 -11.69 24.44
CA THR A 21 37.47 -11.26 25.23
C THR A 21 37.55 -9.77 25.63
N SER A 22 38.70 -9.13 25.39
CA SER A 22 38.98 -7.71 25.55
C SER A 22 38.84 -6.87 24.26
N ALA A 23 38.55 -7.47 23.10
CA ALA A 23 38.42 -6.72 21.85
C ALA A 23 37.18 -5.82 21.87
N HIS A 24 37.33 -4.59 21.38
CA HIS A 24 36.21 -3.64 21.31
C HIS A 24 35.12 -4.19 20.38
N PRO A 25 33.82 -4.00 20.68
CA PRO A 25 32.75 -4.58 19.86
C PRO A 25 32.75 -4.12 18.41
N GLU A 26 33.21 -2.89 18.15
CA GLU A 26 33.42 -2.39 16.78
C GLU A 26 34.52 -3.16 16.04
N ALA A 27 35.58 -3.57 16.73
CA ALA A 27 36.65 -4.38 16.13
C ALA A 27 36.13 -5.77 15.76
N LEU A 28 35.30 -6.38 16.62
CA LEU A 28 34.64 -7.66 16.34
C LEU A 28 33.67 -7.55 15.13
N LEU A 29 32.87 -6.48 15.06
CA LEU A 29 31.99 -6.23 13.93
C LEU A 29 32.78 -5.96 12.64
N HIS A 30 33.87 -5.19 12.72
CA HIS A 30 34.75 -4.92 11.58
C HIS A 30 35.45 -6.19 11.09
N LEU A 31 35.96 -7.02 12.00
CA LEU A 31 36.48 -8.36 11.71
C LEU A 31 35.45 -9.23 11.00
N ALA A 32 34.19 -9.19 11.44
CA ALA A 32 33.10 -9.91 10.77
C ALA A 32 32.82 -9.39 9.35
N CYS A 33 33.06 -8.11 9.09
CA CYS A 33 32.92 -7.54 7.75
C CYS A 33 34.06 -7.95 6.80
N VAL A 34 35.28 -8.10 7.31
CA VAL A 34 36.48 -8.40 6.48
C VAL A 34 36.79 -9.91 6.39
N ASN A 35 36.31 -10.72 7.33
CA ASN A 35 36.59 -12.15 7.39
C ASN A 35 35.30 -12.98 7.32
N LYS A 36 35.07 -13.63 6.17
CA LYS A 36 33.88 -14.46 5.91
C LYS A 36 33.77 -15.69 6.83
N ALA A 37 34.90 -16.30 7.21
CA ALA A 37 34.90 -17.45 8.11
C ALA A 37 34.51 -17.03 9.53
N PHE A 38 35.06 -15.92 10.01
CA PHE A 38 34.69 -15.33 11.28
C PHE A 38 33.22 -14.87 11.29
N ALA A 39 32.73 -14.28 10.19
CA ALA A 39 31.33 -13.94 10.03
C ALA A 39 30.40 -15.16 10.10
N ALA A 40 30.83 -16.30 9.54
CA ALA A 40 30.07 -17.55 9.60
C ALA A 40 30.02 -18.13 11.01
N GLN A 41 31.14 -18.10 11.75
CA GLN A 41 31.21 -18.52 13.15
C GLN A 41 30.36 -17.63 14.07
N LEU A 42 30.42 -16.30 13.89
CA LEU A 42 29.60 -15.35 14.65
C LEU A 42 28.08 -15.49 14.42
N ARG A 43 27.68 -16.23 13.38
CA ARG A 43 26.27 -16.58 13.11
C ARG A 43 25.84 -17.90 13.77
N GLN A 44 26.79 -18.70 14.29
CA GLN A 44 26.46 -19.94 14.98
C GLN A 44 25.83 -19.65 16.34
N PRO A 45 24.90 -20.49 16.84
CA PRO A 45 24.29 -20.33 18.17
C PRO A 45 25.31 -20.30 19.31
N SER A 46 26.44 -21.01 19.16
CA SER A 46 27.54 -21.02 20.12
C SER A 46 28.25 -19.67 20.29
N ALA A 47 28.05 -18.73 19.36
CA ALA A 47 28.63 -17.39 19.43
C ALA A 47 27.87 -16.43 20.36
N ASP A 48 26.73 -16.84 20.93
CA ASP A 48 25.96 -15.97 21.85
C ASP A 48 26.79 -15.54 23.07
N VAL A 49 27.61 -16.44 23.61
CA VAL A 49 28.54 -16.15 24.72
C VAL A 49 29.50 -15.00 24.37
N TRP A 50 29.92 -14.92 23.10
CA TRP A 50 30.83 -13.89 22.62
C TRP A 50 30.14 -12.56 22.42
N TRP A 51 28.90 -12.58 21.93
CA TRP A 51 28.08 -11.39 21.84
C TRP A 51 27.75 -10.83 23.21
N GLU A 52 27.47 -11.69 24.20
CA GLU A 52 27.30 -11.30 25.60
C GLU A 52 28.57 -10.70 26.19
N ALA A 53 29.74 -11.30 25.95
CA ALA A 53 31.02 -10.76 26.41
C ALA A 53 31.40 -9.43 25.72
N ALA A 54 31.06 -9.26 24.44
CA ALA A 54 31.26 -8.00 23.72
C ALA A 54 30.29 -6.91 24.21
N TRP A 55 29.03 -7.26 24.47
CA TRP A 55 28.09 -6.34 25.12
C TRP A 55 28.52 -6.02 26.55
N ALA A 56 29.09 -7.04 27.21
CA ALA A 56 29.97 -7.08 28.39
C ALA A 56 30.95 -5.90 28.53
N SER A 57 31.65 -5.63 27.43
CA SER A 57 32.72 -4.64 27.36
C SER A 57 32.28 -3.30 26.77
N ALA A 58 31.09 -3.22 26.15
CA ALA A 58 30.50 -2.05 25.51
C ALA A 58 30.00 -0.94 26.47
N LYS A 59 30.80 -0.56 27.48
CA LYS A 59 30.41 0.36 28.57
C LYS A 59 29.83 1.70 28.10
N ARG A 60 30.32 2.25 26.98
CA ARG A 60 29.84 3.54 26.42
C ARG A 60 28.50 3.44 25.69
N MET A 61 28.12 2.25 25.23
CA MET A 61 26.94 2.04 24.38
C MET A 61 25.70 1.58 25.16
N ARG A 62 25.91 0.94 26.33
CA ARG A 62 24.81 0.40 27.15
C ARG A 62 23.81 1.42 27.67
N PRO A 63 24.19 2.60 28.21
CA PRO A 63 23.21 3.48 28.86
C PRO A 63 22.14 3.95 27.88
N ALA A 64 22.55 4.39 26.69
CA ALA A 64 21.63 4.86 25.64
C ALA A 64 20.76 3.74 25.06
N ALA A 65 21.27 2.50 25.00
CA ALA A 65 20.48 1.35 24.57
C ALA A 65 19.48 0.89 25.64
N ALA A 66 19.88 0.86 26.91
CA ALA A 66 19.04 0.41 28.02
C ALA A 66 17.83 1.32 28.26
N THR A 67 18.00 2.65 28.17
CA THR A 67 16.89 3.61 28.36
C THR A 67 15.86 3.54 27.23
N GLU A 68 16.28 3.20 26.02
CA GLU A 68 15.38 3.08 24.86
C GLU A 68 14.79 1.66 24.75
N GLU A 69 15.50 0.62 25.20
CA GLU A 69 14.98 -0.74 25.32
C GLU A 69 13.82 -0.82 26.33
N GLN A 70 13.89 -0.07 27.43
CA GLN A 70 12.77 0.07 28.39
C GLN A 70 11.54 0.75 27.80
N LYS A 71 11.69 1.56 26.73
CA LYS A 71 10.57 2.19 26.02
C LYS A 71 10.03 1.31 24.89
N ALA A 72 10.84 0.35 24.41
CA ALA A 72 10.40 -0.63 23.44
C ALA A 72 9.45 -1.63 24.11
N ASN A 73 8.57 -2.24 23.32
CA ASN A 73 7.59 -3.20 23.82
C ASN A 73 8.29 -4.35 24.59
N PRO A 74 7.95 -4.60 25.87
CA PRO A 74 8.61 -5.62 26.70
C PRO A 74 8.48 -7.05 26.17
N ALA A 75 7.58 -7.29 25.21
CA ALA A 75 7.48 -8.56 24.50
C ALA A 75 8.65 -8.83 23.52
N LEU A 76 9.43 -7.80 23.16
CA LEU A 76 10.57 -7.92 22.26
C LEU A 76 11.84 -8.23 23.06
N SER A 77 12.21 -9.51 23.15
CA SER A 77 13.54 -9.89 23.62
C SER A 77 14.55 -9.70 22.49
N PHE A 78 15.37 -8.64 22.60
CA PHE A 78 16.44 -8.41 21.63
C PHE A 78 17.61 -9.34 21.92
N LYS A 79 18.04 -10.10 20.90
CA LYS A 79 19.31 -10.84 20.98
C LYS A 79 20.46 -9.85 21.11
N THR A 80 21.42 -10.16 21.97
CA THR A 80 22.54 -9.27 22.28
C THR A 80 23.39 -8.90 21.07
N ARG A 81 23.49 -9.80 20.09
CA ARG A 81 24.05 -9.50 18.77
C ARG A 81 23.38 -8.31 18.08
N ASP A 82 22.05 -8.28 18.09
CA ASP A 82 21.29 -7.24 17.40
C ASP A 82 21.41 -5.91 18.14
N LYS A 83 21.50 -5.94 19.49
CA LYS A 83 21.85 -4.75 20.30
C LYS A 83 23.21 -4.17 19.91
N LEU A 84 24.22 -5.03 19.78
CA LEU A 84 25.57 -4.62 19.38
C LEU A 84 25.62 -4.07 17.95
N ARG A 85 24.95 -4.76 17.02
CA ARG A 85 24.82 -4.29 15.64
C ARG A 85 24.13 -2.92 15.59
N LEU A 86 23.06 -2.73 16.34
CA LEU A 86 22.37 -1.45 16.35
C LEU A 86 23.22 -0.38 17.02
N ALA A 87 23.86 -0.66 18.14
CA ALA A 87 24.66 0.32 18.87
C ALA A 87 25.95 0.74 18.14
N GLY A 88 26.65 -0.21 17.50
CA GLY A 88 27.96 0.04 16.87
C GLY A 88 27.91 0.62 15.45
N PHE A 89 26.79 0.51 14.73
CA PHE A 89 26.70 1.05 13.37
C PHE A 89 26.41 2.56 13.37
N ASN A 90 27.16 3.32 12.58
CA ASN A 90 26.93 4.74 12.33
C ASN A 90 26.36 4.95 10.92
N GLY A 91 25.05 5.12 10.82
CA GLY A 91 24.37 5.38 9.54
C GLY A 91 23.09 4.59 9.34
N CYS A 92 22.35 4.91 8.29
CA CYS A 92 21.13 4.21 7.93
C CYS A 92 21.45 2.84 7.32
N MET A 93 20.84 1.79 7.85
CA MET A 93 20.99 0.41 7.38
C MET A 93 20.31 0.14 6.04
N LEU A 94 19.47 1.05 5.56
CA LEU A 94 18.72 0.91 4.30
C LEU A 94 19.40 1.71 3.18
N CYS A 95 19.53 3.03 3.32
CA CYS A 95 20.11 3.89 2.28
C CYS A 95 21.61 4.16 2.43
N GLY A 96 22.25 3.75 3.52
CA GLY A 96 23.67 3.99 3.78
C GLY A 96 24.02 5.43 4.17
N ALA A 97 23.03 6.31 4.39
CA ALA A 97 23.27 7.68 4.85
C ALA A 97 24.10 7.68 6.14
N LYS A 98 25.17 8.47 6.19
CA LYS A 98 26.09 8.53 7.34
C LYS A 98 25.48 9.33 8.50
N SER A 99 26.05 9.18 9.70
CA SER A 99 25.72 9.97 10.89
C SER A 99 24.29 9.82 11.43
N ILE A 100 23.59 8.75 11.06
CA ILE A 100 22.27 8.46 11.62
C ILE A 100 22.44 7.75 12.97
N ARG A 101 22.13 8.48 14.04
CA ARG A 101 22.23 7.98 15.43
C ARG A 101 20.94 7.38 15.98
N LYS A 102 19.79 7.64 15.34
CA LYS A 102 18.50 7.14 15.81
C LYS A 102 18.30 5.67 15.48
N VAL A 103 17.92 4.89 16.48
CA VAL A 103 17.53 3.49 16.36
C VAL A 103 16.02 3.41 16.62
N TYR A 104 15.33 2.64 15.79
CA TYR A 104 13.94 2.26 15.96
C TYR A 104 13.91 0.84 16.49
N TRP A 105 13.91 0.74 17.81
CA TRP A 105 14.06 -0.52 18.54
C TRP A 105 12.89 -1.45 18.27
N GLU A 106 11.68 -0.90 18.13
CA GLU A 106 10.46 -1.65 17.82
C GLU A 106 10.60 -2.46 16.51
N PHE A 107 11.47 -2.01 15.60
CA PHE A 107 11.71 -2.67 14.31
C PHE A 107 13.14 -3.24 14.19
N SER A 108 13.93 -3.22 15.27
CA SER A 108 15.34 -3.63 15.28
C SER A 108 16.16 -2.99 14.15
N ILE A 109 15.94 -1.71 13.85
CA ILE A 109 16.58 -1.04 12.70
C ILE A 109 17.09 0.36 13.03
N ARG A 110 18.26 0.68 12.49
CA ARG A 110 18.80 2.03 12.45
C ARG A 110 18.55 2.61 11.06
N CYS A 111 17.67 3.59 10.93
CA CYS A 111 17.37 4.21 9.64
C CYS A 111 17.12 5.72 9.74
N CYS A 112 17.22 6.41 8.61
CA CYS A 112 16.81 7.82 8.55
C CYS A 112 15.27 7.90 8.57
N LYS A 113 14.76 9.11 8.85
CA LYS A 113 13.31 9.37 8.89
C LYS A 113 12.62 9.02 7.57
N ASP A 114 13.25 9.32 6.44
CA ASP A 114 12.67 9.08 5.12
C ASP A 114 12.50 7.58 4.85
N CYS A 115 13.54 6.79 5.11
CA CYS A 115 13.46 5.33 4.99
C CYS A 115 12.48 4.72 5.98
N LEU A 116 12.34 5.28 7.19
CA LEU A 116 11.32 4.83 8.15
C LEU A 116 9.92 5.01 7.54
N ILE A 117 9.61 6.20 7.00
CA ILE A 117 8.30 6.50 6.41
C ILE A 117 8.04 5.58 5.21
N GLU A 118 9.04 5.40 4.34
CA GLU A 118 8.94 4.54 3.17
C GLU A 118 8.66 3.07 3.53
N HIS A 119 9.23 2.58 4.63
CA HIS A 119 9.17 1.18 5.05
C HIS A 119 8.16 0.92 6.18
N SER A 120 7.34 1.90 6.56
CA SER A 120 6.27 1.73 7.52
C SER A 120 4.89 2.02 6.91
N LEU A 121 3.85 1.49 7.55
CA LEU A 121 2.46 1.73 7.21
C LEU A 121 1.67 2.07 8.47
N ALA A 122 0.78 3.05 8.34
CA ALA A 122 -0.12 3.41 9.43
C ALA A 122 -1.24 2.36 9.57
N GLU A 123 -1.69 2.15 10.80
CA GLU A 123 -2.79 1.25 11.14
C GLU A 123 -4.06 1.51 10.32
N ASN A 124 -4.41 2.79 10.13
CA ASN A 124 -5.57 3.18 9.32
C ASN A 124 -5.44 2.74 7.86
N THR A 125 -4.22 2.77 7.30
CA THR A 125 -3.99 2.27 5.95
C THR A 125 -4.22 0.76 5.89
N LEU A 126 -3.76 0.00 6.90
CA LEU A 126 -3.99 -1.45 6.96
C LEU A 126 -5.49 -1.78 7.05
N LYS A 127 -6.23 -1.06 7.90
CA LYS A 127 -7.68 -1.27 8.09
C LYS A 127 -8.50 -0.87 6.86
N HIS A 128 -8.24 0.30 6.28
CA HIS A 128 -9.10 0.86 5.23
C HIS A 128 -8.65 0.52 3.81
N THR A 129 -7.34 0.56 3.55
CA THR A 129 -6.79 0.26 2.22
C THR A 129 -6.57 -1.23 2.06
N PHE A 130 -5.93 -1.88 3.04
CA PHE A 130 -5.65 -3.31 2.96
C PHE A 130 -6.81 -4.18 3.41
N LYS A 131 -7.82 -3.63 4.11
CA LYS A 131 -8.95 -4.38 4.68
C LYS A 131 -8.53 -5.50 5.64
N LEU A 132 -7.37 -5.36 6.26
CA LEU A 132 -6.89 -6.30 7.27
C LEU A 132 -7.64 -6.09 8.58
N GLN A 133 -8.01 -7.19 9.24
CA GLN A 133 -8.58 -7.15 10.58
C GLN A 133 -7.48 -6.86 11.61
N LEU A 134 -7.81 -6.09 12.65
CA LEU A 134 -6.85 -5.71 13.69
C LEU A 134 -6.24 -6.93 14.39
N SER A 135 -7.05 -7.96 14.63
CA SER A 135 -6.62 -9.24 15.22
C SER A 135 -5.45 -9.88 14.47
N THR A 136 -5.40 -9.73 13.15
CA THR A 136 -4.40 -10.35 12.28
C THR A 136 -3.01 -9.74 12.45
N PHE A 137 -2.89 -8.46 12.84
CA PHE A 137 -1.58 -7.78 12.87
C PHE A 137 -1.29 -7.03 14.17
N GLN A 138 -2.22 -6.96 15.14
CA GLN A 138 -2.01 -6.26 16.42
C GLN A 138 -0.84 -6.79 17.24
N HIS A 139 -0.47 -8.06 17.04
CA HIS A 139 0.63 -8.72 17.74
C HIS A 139 2.01 -8.37 17.13
N LEU A 140 2.04 -7.74 15.96
CA LEU A 140 3.27 -7.34 15.32
C LEU A 140 3.90 -6.14 16.04
N PRO A 141 5.24 -6.01 15.96
CA PRO A 141 5.92 -4.83 16.46
C PRO A 141 5.42 -3.56 15.76
N HIS A 142 5.09 -2.55 16.56
CA HIS A 142 4.59 -1.27 16.09
C HIS A 142 5.21 -0.12 16.87
N ARG A 143 5.15 1.07 16.28
CA ARG A 143 5.56 2.32 16.90
C ARG A 143 4.36 3.25 16.99
N GLU A 144 4.08 3.74 18.19
CA GLU A 144 3.08 4.78 18.41
C GLU A 144 3.64 6.13 17.94
N VAL A 145 2.86 6.82 17.11
CA VAL A 145 3.20 8.13 16.57
C VAL A 145 2.15 9.13 17.00
N GLN A 146 2.57 10.13 17.78
CA GLN A 146 1.74 11.27 18.11
C GLN A 146 1.83 12.32 17.00
N MET A 147 0.69 12.78 16.52
CA MET A 147 0.59 13.90 15.59
C MET A 147 -0.37 14.95 16.15
N TYR A 148 -0.06 16.21 15.88
CA TYR A 148 -0.93 17.34 16.19
C TYR A 148 -1.52 17.90 14.90
N LYS A 149 -2.84 18.08 14.87
CA LYS A 149 -3.55 18.78 13.81
C LYS A 149 -4.30 19.97 14.43
N PRO A 150 -4.16 21.20 13.91
CA PRO A 150 -4.78 22.39 14.49
C PRO A 150 -6.28 22.26 14.76
N HIS A 151 -7.03 21.59 13.87
CA HIS A 151 -8.50 21.46 13.97
C HIS A 151 -8.97 20.15 14.65
N ALA A 152 -8.09 19.18 14.85
CA ALA A 152 -8.44 17.86 15.37
C ALA A 152 -7.73 17.51 16.69
N GLY A 153 -6.90 18.42 17.20
CA GLY A 153 -6.08 18.21 18.39
C GLY A 153 -4.92 17.24 18.18
N SER A 154 -4.40 16.71 19.28
CA SER A 154 -3.40 15.65 19.28
C SER A 154 -4.07 14.28 19.17
N PHE A 155 -3.61 13.46 18.24
CA PHE A 155 -4.02 12.06 18.13
C PHE A 155 -2.79 11.17 18.01
N THR A 156 -2.91 9.93 18.50
CA THR A 156 -1.89 8.90 18.34
C THR A 156 -2.39 7.84 17.38
N PHE A 157 -1.46 7.21 16.66
CA PHE A 157 -1.75 6.07 15.82
C PHE A 157 -0.53 5.16 15.73
N ASN A 158 -0.78 3.88 15.46
CA ASN A 158 0.29 2.90 15.34
C ASN A 158 0.82 2.86 13.91
N THR A 159 2.12 2.67 13.81
CA THR A 159 2.83 2.41 12.55
C THR A 159 3.51 1.06 12.62
N TYR A 160 3.36 0.27 11.56
CA TYR A 160 3.86 -1.09 11.45
C TYR A 160 4.95 -1.16 10.38
N TRP A 161 5.89 -2.08 10.54
CA TRP A 161 6.99 -2.28 9.60
C TRP A 161 6.56 -3.15 8.41
N LYS A 162 6.73 -2.66 7.18
CA LYS A 162 6.30 -3.37 5.96
C LYS A 162 6.86 -4.81 5.88
N PRO A 163 8.15 -5.07 6.11
CA PRO A 163 8.67 -6.45 6.12
C PRO A 163 7.97 -7.43 7.07
N HIS A 164 7.44 -6.96 8.21
CA HIS A 164 6.71 -7.83 9.14
C HIS A 164 5.27 -8.12 8.67
N LEU A 165 4.71 -7.22 7.87
CA LEU A 165 3.37 -7.34 7.31
C LEU A 165 3.35 -8.17 6.02
N LEU A 166 4.48 -8.31 5.33
CA LEU A 166 4.56 -9.02 4.05
C LEU A 166 4.06 -10.48 4.13
N PRO A 167 4.43 -11.29 5.14
CA PRO A 167 3.91 -12.65 5.27
C PRO A 167 2.39 -12.70 5.39
N ILE A 168 1.79 -11.78 6.15
CA ILE A 168 0.33 -11.68 6.31
C ILE A 168 -0.32 -11.34 4.96
N LEU A 169 0.23 -10.38 4.22
CA LEU A 169 -0.30 -10.02 2.91
C LEU A 169 -0.16 -11.14 1.88
N GLN A 170 0.92 -11.91 1.97
CA GLN A 170 1.14 -13.07 1.12
C GLN A 170 0.12 -14.17 1.42
N GLU A 171 -0.21 -14.40 2.68
CA GLU A 171 -1.22 -15.38 3.10
C GLU A 171 -2.64 -14.96 2.70
N GLU A 172 -3.03 -13.71 2.97
CA GLU A 172 -4.39 -13.20 2.74
C GLU A 172 -4.69 -12.90 1.26
N TYR A 173 -3.69 -12.44 0.50
CA TYR A 173 -3.89 -11.94 -0.87
C TYR A 173 -3.02 -12.64 -1.93
N GLY A 174 -2.12 -13.54 -1.56
CA GLY A 174 -1.22 -14.21 -2.50
C GLY A 174 -0.15 -13.29 -3.11
N VAL A 175 0.09 -12.11 -2.51
CA VAL A 175 0.95 -11.08 -3.06
C VAL A 175 2.39 -11.20 -2.54
N GLN A 176 3.39 -11.03 -3.39
CA GLN A 176 4.81 -11.15 -3.02
C GLN A 176 5.46 -9.81 -2.62
N SER A 177 4.82 -8.68 -2.92
CA SER A 177 5.34 -7.35 -2.59
C SER A 177 4.24 -6.30 -2.34
N PHE A 178 4.55 -5.24 -1.59
CA PHE A 178 3.61 -4.14 -1.38
C PHE A 178 3.31 -3.39 -2.69
N GLU A 179 4.26 -3.34 -3.60
CA GLU A 179 4.15 -2.73 -4.91
C GLU A 179 3.13 -3.47 -5.77
N GLU A 180 3.18 -4.81 -5.79
CA GLU A 180 2.24 -5.67 -6.49
C GLU A 180 0.81 -5.49 -5.92
N TYR A 181 0.67 -5.44 -4.58
CA TYR A 181 -0.63 -5.14 -3.97
C TYR A 181 -1.17 -3.78 -4.43
N THR A 182 -0.30 -2.75 -4.43
CA THR A 182 -0.66 -1.39 -4.82
C THR A 182 -1.06 -1.34 -6.31
N GLN A 183 -0.39 -2.09 -7.18
CA GLN A 183 -0.75 -2.20 -8.59
C GLN A 183 -2.09 -2.92 -8.77
N HIS A 184 -2.32 -4.01 -8.07
CA HIS A 184 -3.58 -4.74 -8.10
C HIS A 184 -4.76 -3.85 -7.66
N GLN A 185 -4.60 -3.05 -6.59
CA GLN A 185 -5.60 -2.07 -6.18
C GLN A 185 -5.90 -1.02 -7.26
N LYS A 186 -4.85 -0.45 -7.87
CA LYS A 186 -5.02 0.52 -8.98
C LYS A 186 -5.78 -0.08 -10.15
N GLN A 187 -5.49 -1.33 -10.51
CA GLN A 187 -6.22 -2.04 -11.57
C GLN A 187 -7.69 -2.24 -11.20
N GLN A 188 -7.99 -2.64 -9.95
CA GLN A 188 -9.37 -2.78 -9.49
C GLN A 188 -10.13 -1.45 -9.51
N GLU A 189 -9.49 -0.35 -9.14
CA GLU A 189 -10.08 0.99 -9.21
C GLU A 189 -10.33 1.44 -10.66
N GLN A 190 -9.37 1.20 -11.55
CA GLN A 190 -9.55 1.47 -12.98
C GLN A 190 -10.74 0.69 -13.55
N VAL A 191 -10.87 -0.60 -13.25
CA VAL A 191 -12.02 -1.42 -13.69
C VAL A 191 -13.34 -0.88 -13.14
N LYS A 192 -13.37 -0.43 -11.87
CA LYS A 192 -14.58 0.19 -11.29
C LYS A 192 -14.92 1.51 -11.98
N GLU A 193 -13.92 2.32 -12.31
CA GLU A 193 -14.12 3.61 -12.97
C GLU A 193 -14.59 3.42 -14.42
N THR A 194 -14.03 2.46 -15.17
CA THR A 194 -14.52 2.07 -16.49
C THR A 194 -15.99 1.64 -16.40
N LYS A 195 -16.35 0.75 -15.47
CA LYS A 195 -17.76 0.34 -15.28
C LYS A 195 -18.69 1.50 -14.91
N ARG A 196 -18.21 2.49 -14.16
CA ARG A 196 -18.97 3.71 -13.84
C ARG A 196 -19.17 4.56 -15.09
N GLN A 197 -18.15 4.67 -15.93
CA GLN A 197 -18.22 5.42 -17.17
C GLN A 197 -19.16 4.72 -18.16
N ASP A 198 -19.04 3.41 -18.37
CA ASP A 198 -19.94 2.62 -19.21
C ASP A 198 -21.41 2.80 -18.77
N ARG A 199 -21.65 2.81 -17.46
CA ARG A 199 -23.00 3.05 -16.92
C ARG A 199 -23.49 4.47 -17.20
N LYS A 200 -22.63 5.48 -17.13
CA LYS A 200 -22.99 6.87 -17.48
C LYS A 200 -23.32 6.97 -18.96
N ASP A 201 -22.52 6.34 -19.82
CA ASP A 201 -22.70 6.38 -21.26
C ASP A 201 -24.00 5.67 -21.65
N LEU A 202 -24.31 4.52 -21.04
CA LEU A 202 -25.60 3.83 -21.21
C LEU A 202 -26.79 4.68 -20.75
N LEU A 203 -26.67 5.36 -19.61
CA LEU A 203 -27.72 6.25 -19.12
C LEU A 203 -27.94 7.44 -20.06
N GLN A 204 -26.87 8.03 -20.57
CA GLN A 204 -26.96 9.12 -21.55
C GLN A 204 -27.61 8.63 -22.85
N GLU A 205 -27.28 7.43 -23.30
CA GLU A 205 -27.89 6.83 -24.48
C GLU A 205 -29.40 6.62 -24.30
N TRP A 206 -29.83 6.06 -23.17
CA TRP A 206 -31.25 5.89 -22.87
C TRP A 206 -31.99 7.22 -22.78
N CYS A 207 -31.40 8.22 -22.12
CA CYS A 207 -32.03 9.54 -22.04
C CYS A 207 -32.16 10.18 -23.43
N ARG A 208 -31.16 9.98 -24.30
CA ARG A 208 -31.20 10.45 -25.70
C ARG A 208 -32.30 9.76 -26.50
N GLN A 209 -32.50 8.45 -26.33
CA GLN A 209 -33.56 7.68 -27.01
C GLN A 209 -34.96 8.13 -26.57
N ASP A 210 -35.15 8.39 -25.28
CA ASP A 210 -36.43 8.80 -24.72
C ASP A 210 -36.66 10.33 -24.75
N SER A 211 -35.75 11.09 -25.37
CA SER A 211 -35.77 12.57 -25.39
C SER A 211 -35.86 13.20 -23.98
N ILE A 212 -35.25 12.56 -23.00
CA ILE A 212 -35.15 13.03 -21.62
C ILE A 212 -34.00 14.04 -21.55
N ASP A 213 -34.33 15.31 -21.32
CA ASP A 213 -33.33 16.35 -21.13
C ASP A 213 -32.68 16.24 -19.75
N LEU A 214 -31.40 15.86 -19.73
CA LEU A 214 -30.59 15.79 -18.52
C LEU A 214 -30.05 17.15 -18.06
N SER A 215 -30.23 18.22 -18.84
CA SER A 215 -29.78 19.57 -18.46
C SER A 215 -30.46 20.06 -17.18
N GLU A 216 -31.70 19.64 -16.93
CA GLU A 216 -32.42 19.91 -15.69
C GLU A 216 -32.12 18.89 -14.58
N ALA A 217 -31.42 17.78 -14.86
CA ALA A 217 -31.16 16.74 -13.85
C ALA A 217 -30.32 17.27 -12.69
N ASP A 218 -29.38 18.18 -12.93
CA ASP A 218 -28.64 18.87 -11.86
C ASP A 218 -29.55 19.79 -11.05
N ARG A 219 -30.50 20.47 -11.70
CA ARG A 219 -31.52 21.28 -11.03
C ARG A 219 -32.39 20.38 -10.14
N TYR A 220 -32.89 19.27 -10.64
CA TYR A 220 -33.66 18.28 -9.87
C TYR A 220 -32.83 17.65 -8.74
N SER A 221 -31.57 17.28 -8.96
CA SER A 221 -30.68 16.74 -7.92
C SER A 221 -30.39 17.78 -6.83
N SER A 222 -30.26 19.06 -7.20
CA SER A 222 -30.05 20.15 -6.24
C SER A 222 -31.31 20.45 -5.42
N ILE A 223 -32.50 20.42 -6.06
CA ILE A 223 -33.80 20.56 -5.40
C ILE A 223 -34.04 19.37 -4.49
N TYR A 224 -33.77 18.14 -4.97
CA TYR A 224 -33.87 16.92 -4.18
C TYR A 224 -32.91 16.96 -2.99
N ARG A 225 -31.63 17.33 -3.15
CA ARG A 225 -30.69 17.47 -2.02
C ARG A 225 -31.13 18.53 -1.02
N ARG A 226 -31.57 19.72 -1.48
CA ARG A 226 -32.15 20.75 -0.59
C ARG A 226 -33.36 20.20 0.17
N ASN A 227 -34.22 19.44 -0.50
CA ASN A 227 -35.43 18.86 0.08
C ASN A 227 -35.15 17.62 0.94
N CYS A 228 -34.07 16.88 0.69
CA CYS A 228 -33.63 15.76 1.53
C CYS A 228 -33.00 16.25 2.84
N HIS A 229 -32.38 17.43 2.86
CA HIS A 229 -32.02 18.08 4.11
C HIS A 229 -33.24 18.58 4.89
N LEU A 230 -34.38 18.81 4.24
CA LEU A 230 -35.68 19.00 4.92
C LEU A 230 -36.29 17.68 5.43
N ALA A 231 -35.74 16.52 5.03
CA ALA A 231 -36.22 15.19 5.43
C ALA A 231 -35.53 14.64 6.70
N VAL A 232 -34.80 15.47 7.46
CA VAL A 232 -34.37 15.14 8.83
C VAL A 232 -35.02 16.11 9.82
N PRO A 233 -35.78 15.61 10.82
CA PRO A 233 -36.89 14.67 10.73
C PRO A 233 -38.20 15.45 10.50
N LEU A 234 -39.04 15.00 9.56
CA LEU A 234 -40.48 15.17 9.72
C LEU A 234 -40.86 14.41 11.00
N LYS A 235 -40.72 15.07 12.16
CA LYS A 235 -41.15 14.55 13.45
C LYS A 235 -42.62 14.22 13.33
N ARG A 236 -42.93 12.91 13.16
CA ARG A 236 -44.09 12.16 13.65
C ARG A 236 -45.27 12.99 14.17
N LYS A 237 -45.81 13.90 13.38
CA LYS A 237 -47.05 14.61 13.69
C LYS A 237 -48.00 14.32 12.54
N GLY A 238 -48.80 13.26 12.71
CA GLY A 238 -49.97 12.97 11.88
C GLY A 238 -49.76 12.09 10.64
N TYR A 239 -48.57 12.03 10.06
CA TYR A 239 -48.37 11.27 8.80
C TYR A 239 -48.38 9.75 8.95
N GLU A 240 -48.16 9.20 10.15
CA GLU A 240 -48.30 7.75 10.40
C GLU A 240 -49.73 7.26 10.15
N GLN A 241 -50.74 8.12 10.30
CA GLN A 241 -52.13 7.79 9.99
C GLN A 241 -52.45 7.91 8.48
N LEU A 242 -51.65 8.68 7.73
CA LEU A 242 -51.82 8.88 6.29
C LEU A 242 -51.02 7.88 5.45
N LEU A 243 -49.97 7.29 6.01
CA LEU A 243 -49.13 6.29 5.35
C LEU A 243 -49.91 5.09 4.78
N PRO A 244 -50.88 4.49 5.51
CA PRO A 244 -51.69 3.41 4.95
C PRO A 244 -52.50 3.86 3.73
N ARG A 245 -53.11 5.04 3.80
CA ARG A 245 -53.93 5.60 2.72
C ARG A 245 -53.10 5.94 1.48
N ILE A 246 -51.93 6.56 1.67
CA ILE A 246 -51.00 6.86 0.57
C ILE A 246 -50.49 5.56 -0.08
N THR A 247 -50.23 4.53 0.73
CA THR A 247 -49.82 3.21 0.23
C THR A 247 -50.93 2.55 -0.59
N GLU A 248 -52.18 2.67 -0.14
CA GLU A 248 -53.36 2.17 -0.86
C GLU A 248 -53.57 2.89 -2.19
N GLU A 249 -53.48 4.23 -2.20
CA GLU A 249 -53.59 5.05 -3.42
C GLU A 249 -52.48 4.70 -4.44
N ILE A 250 -51.24 4.47 -3.99
CA ILE A 250 -50.14 4.03 -4.86
C ILE A 250 -50.41 2.64 -5.44
N ASN A 251 -50.84 1.70 -4.61
CA ASN A 251 -51.14 0.33 -5.06
C ASN A 251 -52.28 0.31 -6.07
N GLN A 252 -53.31 1.13 -5.85
CA GLN A 252 -54.44 1.27 -6.77
C GLN A 252 -53.99 1.88 -8.12
N GLY A 253 -53.18 2.93 -8.09
CA GLY A 253 -52.59 3.52 -9.30
C GLY A 253 -51.71 2.53 -10.09
N CYS A 254 -50.91 1.72 -9.40
CA CYS A 254 -50.11 0.65 -10.01
C CYS A 254 -50.98 -0.42 -10.68
N ALA A 255 -52.04 -0.87 -10.00
CA ALA A 255 -52.97 -1.87 -10.54
C ALA A 255 -53.71 -1.35 -11.79
N GLU A 256 -54.14 -0.08 -11.77
CA GLU A 256 -54.77 0.56 -12.92
C GLU A 256 -53.82 0.71 -14.12
N ALA A 257 -52.57 1.08 -13.87
CA ALA A 257 -51.54 1.16 -14.91
C ALA A 257 -51.25 -0.21 -15.53
N GLU A 258 -51.14 -1.25 -14.70
CA GLU A 258 -50.93 -2.62 -15.18
C GLU A 258 -52.13 -3.14 -15.98
N ALA A 259 -53.35 -2.82 -15.55
CA ALA A 259 -54.57 -3.14 -16.28
C ALA A 259 -54.64 -2.41 -17.63
N LYS A 260 -54.24 -1.14 -17.70
CA LYS A 260 -54.13 -0.38 -18.96
C LYS A 260 -53.09 -1.00 -19.90
N LEU A 261 -51.93 -1.40 -19.38
CA LEU A 261 -50.89 -2.07 -20.17
C LEU A 261 -51.36 -3.42 -20.71
N LYS A 262 -52.09 -4.22 -19.91
CA LYS A 262 -52.69 -5.49 -20.36
C LYS A 262 -53.76 -5.28 -21.44
N ARG A 263 -54.56 -4.22 -21.35
CA ARG A 263 -55.54 -3.83 -22.37
C ARG A 263 -54.89 -3.35 -23.66
N GLN A 264 -53.74 -2.68 -23.58
CA GLN A 264 -52.98 -2.28 -24.76
C GLN A 264 -52.24 -3.45 -25.44
N LYS A 265 -51.99 -4.56 -24.72
CA LYS A 265 -51.22 -5.72 -25.22
C LYS A 265 -52.04 -6.87 -25.79
N LEU A 266 -53.31 -6.69 -26.19
CA LEU A 266 -54.03 -7.67 -27.01
C LEU A 266 -54.96 -6.99 -28.03
N PRO A 267 -54.96 -7.37 -29.34
CA PRO A 267 -54.28 -8.52 -29.97
C PRO A 267 -53.38 -8.17 -31.17
N ASP A 268 -52.09 -8.52 -31.08
CA ASP A 268 -51.23 -8.79 -32.26
C ASP A 268 -51.40 -10.23 -32.78
N ARG A 269 -52.44 -10.93 -32.32
CA ARG A 269 -52.76 -12.32 -32.68
C ARG A 269 -53.50 -12.48 -34.03
N LEU A 270 -53.56 -11.44 -34.86
CA LEU A 270 -54.25 -11.48 -36.16
C LEU A 270 -53.34 -11.37 -37.39
N PHE A 271 -52.01 -11.33 -37.27
CA PHE A 271 -51.14 -11.38 -38.45
C PHE A 271 -50.07 -12.47 -38.39
N ARG A 272 -50.17 -13.36 -39.39
CA ARG A 272 -49.19 -14.37 -39.85
C ARG A 272 -49.25 -15.75 -39.20
N LEU A 273 -50.43 -16.36 -39.32
CA LEU A 273 -50.52 -17.62 -40.06
C LEU A 273 -50.34 -17.31 -41.55
N LEU A 274 -49.17 -17.60 -42.12
CA LEU A 274 -48.97 -17.95 -43.54
C LEU A 274 -47.62 -18.68 -43.64
N GLU A 275 -47.74 -19.96 -43.31
CA GLU A 275 -47.07 -21.14 -43.82
C GLU A 275 -45.54 -21.41 -43.77
N PRO A 276 -45.18 -22.71 -43.70
CA PRO A 276 -43.82 -23.23 -43.61
C PRO A 276 -43.37 -23.95 -44.90
N SER A 277 -42.11 -23.79 -45.33
CA SER A 277 -41.28 -24.77 -46.07
C SER A 277 -39.90 -24.11 -46.29
N SER A 278 -38.75 -24.75 -46.43
CA SER A 278 -38.25 -26.11 -46.36
C SER A 278 -36.72 -25.97 -46.45
N SER A 279 -35.99 -26.86 -45.79
CA SER A 279 -34.62 -27.35 -46.09
C SER A 279 -33.79 -26.72 -47.23
N LYS A 280 -32.51 -26.41 -46.95
CA LYS A 280 -31.34 -26.97 -47.66
C LYS A 280 -29.98 -26.46 -47.11
N THR A 281 -29.19 -27.44 -46.66
CA THR A 281 -27.78 -27.73 -46.99
C THR A 281 -26.67 -26.66 -46.96
N ILE A 282 -25.61 -27.05 -46.24
CA ILE A 282 -24.22 -26.59 -46.18
C ILE A 282 -23.57 -26.58 -47.59
N PRO A 283 -22.54 -25.75 -47.90
CA PRO A 283 -21.15 -26.16 -47.66
C PRO A 283 -20.19 -25.06 -47.15
N GLU A 284 -19.16 -25.53 -46.45
CA GLU A 284 -17.83 -24.91 -46.21
C GLU A 284 -17.19 -24.35 -47.51
N PRO A 285 -16.22 -23.41 -47.43
CA PRO A 285 -14.83 -23.89 -47.48
C PRO A 285 -13.78 -23.07 -46.70
N SER A 286 -12.68 -23.78 -46.47
CA SER A 286 -11.35 -23.38 -46.03
C SER A 286 -10.73 -22.19 -46.77
N SER A 287 -9.88 -21.41 -46.10
CA SER A 287 -8.43 -21.30 -46.41
C SER A 287 -7.72 -20.25 -45.53
N LYS A 288 -6.56 -20.64 -44.97
CA LYS A 288 -5.48 -19.73 -44.53
C LYS A 288 -4.70 -19.27 -45.78
N PRO A 289 -3.90 -18.18 -45.73
CA PRO A 289 -2.49 -18.34 -45.34
C PRO A 289 -1.80 -17.14 -44.62
N GLN A 290 -0.80 -17.53 -43.81
CA GLN A 290 0.54 -16.98 -43.58
C GLN A 290 0.88 -15.48 -43.40
N GLN A 291 1.55 -15.24 -42.26
CA GLN A 291 2.85 -14.57 -42.03
C GLN A 291 3.06 -13.10 -42.44
N HIS A 292 3.53 -12.28 -41.48
CA HIS A 292 4.86 -11.64 -41.56
C HIS A 292 5.35 -11.10 -40.19
N ARG A 293 6.65 -11.28 -39.95
CA ARG A 293 7.49 -10.75 -38.85
C ARG A 293 7.68 -9.23 -38.96
N THR A 294 8.02 -8.56 -37.85
CA THR A 294 9.18 -7.62 -37.69
C THR A 294 9.23 -7.08 -36.25
N SER A 295 10.33 -7.37 -35.53
CA SER A 295 11.39 -6.42 -35.08
C SER A 295 11.01 -5.58 -33.84
N SER A 296 11.48 -5.94 -32.64
CA SER A 296 12.73 -5.44 -32.01
C SER A 296 12.77 -3.92 -31.78
N GLY A 297 12.60 -3.49 -30.52
CA GLY A 297 12.88 -2.13 -30.08
C GLY A 297 13.26 -2.10 -28.60
N LYS A 298 14.57 -2.07 -28.32
CA LYS A 298 15.12 -1.72 -27.00
C LYS A 298 15.00 -0.20 -26.79
N PRO A 299 14.73 0.28 -25.56
CA PRO A 299 15.36 1.48 -25.05
C PRO A 299 16.35 1.06 -23.95
N GLY A 300 17.63 1.42 -24.00
CA GLY A 300 18.10 2.79 -24.04
C GLY A 300 18.50 3.18 -22.62
N THR A 301 19.71 2.80 -22.23
CA THR A 301 20.36 3.16 -20.95
C THR A 301 20.44 4.68 -20.83
N ALA A 302 19.65 5.27 -19.92
CA ALA A 302 19.74 6.68 -19.59
C ALA A 302 20.98 6.95 -18.71
N ALA A 303 21.85 7.83 -19.22
CA ALA A 303 23.02 8.34 -18.55
C ALA A 303 22.64 9.08 -17.25
N ARG A 304 23.28 8.69 -16.13
CA ARG A 304 23.25 9.46 -14.88
C ARG A 304 24.08 10.73 -15.06
N GLN A 305 23.41 11.86 -15.26
CA GLN A 305 24.01 13.18 -15.09
C GLN A 305 24.20 13.45 -13.59
N SER A 306 25.45 13.55 -13.16
CA SER A 306 25.80 14.01 -11.82
C SER A 306 25.66 15.54 -11.76
N PHE A 307 24.59 16.04 -11.14
CA PHE A 307 24.44 17.47 -10.87
C PHE A 307 25.35 17.88 -9.71
N ALA A 308 26.23 18.85 -9.96
CA ALA A 308 27.05 19.47 -8.93
C ALA A 308 26.16 20.21 -7.93
N LYS A 309 26.48 20.11 -6.63
CA LYS A 309 25.68 20.64 -5.49
C LYS A 309 25.41 22.15 -5.51
N LYS A 310 25.94 22.93 -6.45
CA LYS A 310 25.84 24.40 -6.47
C LYS A 310 24.55 24.94 -7.14
N ASP A 311 23.76 24.11 -7.82
CA ASP A 311 22.60 24.58 -8.60
C ASP A 311 21.23 24.45 -7.88
N LEU A 312 21.24 24.18 -6.58
CA LEU A 312 20.02 23.82 -5.82
C LEU A 312 19.35 24.98 -5.07
N ILE A 313 19.85 26.21 -5.20
CA ILE A 313 19.34 27.37 -4.45
C ILE A 313 18.77 28.40 -5.42
N CYS A 314 17.55 28.87 -5.17
CA CYS A 314 16.91 29.92 -5.96
C CYS A 314 17.67 31.25 -5.77
N PRO A 315 18.19 31.88 -6.84
CA PRO A 315 18.97 33.11 -6.71
C PRO A 315 18.14 34.32 -6.26
N LYS A 316 16.81 34.27 -6.37
CA LYS A 316 15.93 35.39 -5.96
C LYS A 316 15.58 35.40 -4.47
N CYS A 317 15.47 34.24 -3.85
CA CYS A 317 14.96 34.14 -2.47
C CYS A 317 15.79 33.24 -1.55
N GLY A 318 16.84 32.61 -2.05
CA GLY A 318 17.67 31.68 -1.27
C GLY A 318 16.99 30.35 -0.93
N GLY A 319 15.76 30.10 -1.42
CA GLY A 319 15.02 28.87 -1.17
C GLY A 319 15.57 27.66 -1.94
N SER A 320 15.54 26.47 -1.33
CA SER A 320 15.89 25.21 -2.00
C SER A 320 14.95 24.95 -3.19
N ARG A 321 15.51 24.70 -4.38
CA ARG A 321 14.77 24.38 -5.61
C ARG A 321 14.10 23.01 -5.59
N LEU A 322 14.48 22.15 -4.65
CA LEU A 322 13.91 20.82 -4.53
C LEU A 322 12.81 20.82 -3.48
N PHE A 323 11.62 20.39 -3.92
CA PHE A 323 10.41 20.01 -3.16
C PHE A 323 9.32 21.08 -2.98
N SER A 324 8.27 20.96 -3.81
CA SER A 324 6.89 21.23 -3.38
C SER A 324 6.17 19.88 -3.17
N THR A 325 5.04 19.89 -2.47
CA THR A 325 4.23 18.68 -2.18
C THR A 325 3.64 17.98 -3.42
N GLN A 326 3.84 18.53 -4.63
CA GLN A 326 3.31 18.02 -5.89
C GLN A 326 4.37 17.48 -6.86
N GLY A 327 5.63 17.32 -6.42
CA GLY A 327 6.73 16.82 -7.23
C GLY A 327 7.73 17.90 -7.66
N LEU A 328 8.57 17.59 -8.65
CA LEU A 328 9.68 18.43 -9.12
C LEU A 328 9.15 19.63 -9.95
N ALA A 329 8.47 20.57 -9.30
CA ALA A 329 8.05 21.82 -9.91
C ALA A 329 9.18 22.86 -9.83
N ASP A 330 9.42 23.58 -10.92
CA ASP A 330 10.37 24.69 -10.98
C ASP A 330 9.91 25.79 -10.00
N HIS A 331 10.51 25.81 -8.81
CA HIS A 331 10.23 26.76 -7.72
C HIS A 331 10.19 28.21 -8.22
N THR A 332 11.02 28.51 -9.21
CA THR A 332 11.13 29.84 -9.81
C THR A 332 9.82 30.27 -10.49
N LYS A 333 9.11 29.34 -11.15
CA LYS A 333 7.82 29.59 -11.81
C LYS A 333 6.63 29.63 -10.87
N ALA A 334 6.70 29.01 -9.69
CA ALA A 334 5.55 28.89 -8.79
C ALA A 334 5.44 30.02 -7.75
N LYS A 335 6.56 30.66 -7.39
CA LYS A 335 6.62 31.67 -6.31
C LYS A 335 7.07 33.06 -6.75
N HIS A 336 7.59 33.21 -7.97
CA HIS A 336 8.16 34.48 -8.45
C HIS A 336 7.59 34.93 -9.80
N SER A 337 6.50 34.30 -10.24
CA SER A 337 5.68 34.72 -11.38
C SER A 337 4.62 35.71 -10.95
#